data_AF-A0A962EJ91-F1
#
_entry.id   AF-A0A962EJ91-F1
#
_cell.length_a   1.000
_cell.length_b   1.000
_cell.length_c   1.000
_cell.angle_alpha   90.00
_cell.angle_beta   90.00
_cell.angle_gamma   90.00
#
_symmetry.space_group_name_H-M   'P 1'
#
loop_
_entity.id
_entity.type
_entity.pdbx_description
1 polymer ?
#
loop_
_entity_poly.entity_id
_entity_poly.type
_entity_poly.pdbx_seq_one_letter_code
_entity_poly.pdbx_strand_id
1 'polypeptide(L)'
;SLAKQQPQTEKDLLNIEDITHKQRKEFGRTLLDMLHQNNSIEKQENPVFLQPLPREFNSLVKKMKQAINRVSERENLAPEIIARKKDIEALVNTFIFQGRFTLPKSLQGWRKALIGDQLLALCHQELPSCKN
;
A
#
# COMPACT_ATOMS: atom_id res chain seq x y z
N SER A 1 -17.40 -5.98 12.63
CA SER A 1 -18.00 -7.13 11.93
C SER A 1 -18.79 -6.80 10.66
N LEU A 2 -19.31 -5.57 10.51
CA LEU A 2 -20.17 -5.14 9.38
C LEU A 2 -19.61 -5.43 7.96
N ALA A 3 -18.39 -4.98 7.65
CA ALA A 3 -17.79 -5.17 6.33
C ALA A 3 -17.50 -6.66 5.98
N LYS A 4 -17.32 -7.52 6.98
CA LYS A 4 -17.09 -8.95 6.80
C LYS A 4 -18.40 -9.71 6.56
N GLN A 5 -19.48 -9.30 7.22
CA GLN A 5 -20.79 -9.96 7.15
C GLN A 5 -21.67 -9.44 6.02
N GLN A 6 -21.38 -8.25 5.48
CA GLN A 6 -22.06 -7.64 4.32
C GLN A 6 -23.60 -7.76 4.36
N PRO A 7 -24.25 -7.29 5.44
CA PRO A 7 -25.71 -7.38 5.57
C PRO A 7 -26.41 -6.65 4.41
N GLN A 8 -27.47 -7.25 3.89
CA GLN A 8 -28.28 -6.67 2.81
C GLN A 8 -29.64 -6.18 3.32
N THR A 9 -30.04 -6.59 4.53
CA THR A 9 -31.33 -6.25 5.12
C THR A 9 -31.21 -5.78 6.57
N GLU A 10 -32.24 -5.08 7.06
CA GLU A 10 -32.30 -4.66 8.47
C GLU A 10 -32.32 -5.84 9.45
N LYS A 11 -32.82 -7.01 9.00
CA LYS A 11 -32.76 -8.24 9.79
C LYS A 11 -31.34 -8.75 9.94
N ASP A 12 -30.50 -8.61 8.90
CA ASP A 12 -29.10 -9.01 8.97
C ASP A 12 -28.31 -8.11 9.94
N LEU A 13 -28.70 -6.83 10.07
CA LEU A 13 -28.15 -5.90 11.07
C LEU A 13 -28.51 -6.28 12.53
N LEU A 14 -29.50 -7.16 12.75
CA LEU A 14 -29.79 -7.70 14.09
C LEU A 14 -28.72 -8.71 14.54
N ASN A 15 -28.12 -9.41 13.59
CA ASN A 15 -27.15 -10.49 13.85
C ASN A 15 -25.71 -9.96 14.02
N ILE A 16 -25.52 -8.64 13.96
CA ILE A 16 -24.20 -8.00 14.13
C ILE A 16 -24.05 -7.55 15.57
N GLU A 17 -23.31 -8.33 16.36
CA GLU A 17 -23.09 -8.10 17.79
C GLU A 17 -22.50 -6.70 18.10
N ASP A 18 -21.68 -6.18 17.19
CA ASP A 18 -21.01 -4.89 17.34
C ASP A 18 -21.95 -3.67 17.17
N ILE A 19 -23.22 -3.86 16.77
CA ILE A 19 -24.16 -2.76 16.49
C ILE A 19 -25.27 -2.73 17.54
N THR A 20 -25.28 -1.66 18.33
CA THR A 20 -26.30 -1.47 19.36
C THR A 20 -27.67 -1.14 18.76
N HIS A 21 -28.73 -1.40 19.54
CA HIS A 21 -30.11 -1.11 19.14
C HIS A 21 -30.32 0.36 18.74
N LYS A 22 -29.71 1.31 19.46
CA LYS A 22 -29.79 2.75 19.15
C LYS A 22 -29.15 3.06 17.79
N GLN A 23 -27.93 2.58 17.54
CA GLN A 23 -27.21 2.79 16.29
C GLN A 23 -27.94 2.19 15.09
N ARG A 24 -28.57 1.01 15.25
CA ARG A 24 -29.37 0.40 14.20
C ARG A 24 -30.62 1.23 13.85
N LYS A 25 -31.33 1.75 14.85
CA LYS A 25 -32.51 2.59 14.63
C LYS A 25 -32.16 3.92 13.95
N GLU A 26 -31.01 4.49 14.30
CA GLU A 26 -30.58 5.81 13.84
C GLU A 26 -29.83 5.76 12.49
N PHE A 27 -29.01 4.74 12.26
CA PHE A 27 -28.11 4.65 11.10
C PHE A 27 -28.31 3.39 10.25
N GLY A 28 -29.19 2.46 10.61
CA GLY A 28 -29.31 1.16 9.93
C GLY A 28 -29.59 1.29 8.43
N ARG A 29 -30.50 2.18 8.05
CA ARG A 29 -30.81 2.44 6.63
C ARG A 29 -29.62 3.05 5.89
N THR A 30 -28.97 4.06 6.47
CA THR A 30 -27.77 4.68 5.91
C THR A 30 -26.63 3.68 5.71
N LEU A 31 -26.44 2.76 6.66
CA LEU A 31 -25.43 1.69 6.55
C LEU A 31 -25.74 0.72 5.40
N LEU A 32 -27.01 0.32 5.24
CA LEU A 32 -27.44 -0.54 4.13
C LEU A 32 -27.29 0.16 2.78
N ASP A 33 -27.66 1.44 2.70
CA ASP A 33 -27.52 2.23 1.47
C ASP A 33 -26.04 2.34 1.04
N MET A 34 -25.12 2.58 1.97
CA MET A 34 -23.67 2.59 1.70
C MET A 34 -23.15 1.22 1.24
N LEU A 35 -23.65 0.12 1.84
CA LEU A 35 -23.25 -1.23 1.45
C LEU A 35 -23.76 -1.61 0.06
N HIS A 36 -24.98 -1.20 -0.29
CA HIS A 36 -25.54 -1.42 -1.63
C HIS A 36 -24.84 -0.57 -2.70
N GLN A 37 -24.44 0.66 -2.36
CA GLN A 37 -23.62 1.49 -3.25
C GLN A 37 -22.27 0.85 -3.55
N ASN A 38 -21.64 0.20 -2.56
CA ASN A 38 -20.38 -0.53 -2.76
C ASN A 38 -20.49 -1.71 -3.74
N ASN A 39 -21.64 -2.36 -3.86
CA ASN A 39 -21.82 -3.46 -4.83
C ASN A 39 -21.74 -2.98 -6.29
N SER A 40 -21.84 -1.67 -6.53
CA SER A 40 -21.75 -1.07 -7.86
C SER A 40 -20.36 -0.49 -8.17
N ILE A 41 -19.43 -0.52 -7.21
CA ILE A 41 -18.06 -0.04 -7.39
C ILE A 41 -17.28 -1.11 -8.17
N GLU A 42 -16.71 -0.74 -9.32
CA GLU A 42 -15.87 -1.64 -10.09
C GLU A 42 -14.68 -2.13 -9.24
N LYS A 43 -14.31 -3.40 -9.42
CA LYS A 43 -13.25 -4.08 -8.64
C LYS A 43 -11.89 -3.34 -8.67
N GLN A 44 -11.70 -2.45 -9.64
CA GLN A 44 -10.51 -1.63 -9.87
C GLN A 44 -10.40 -0.42 -8.92
N GLU A 45 -11.51 0.05 -8.32
CA GLU A 45 -11.51 1.15 -7.35
C GLU A 45 -11.37 0.67 -5.89
N ASN A 46 -11.45 -0.64 -5.65
CA ASN A 46 -11.29 -1.19 -4.30
C ASN A 46 -9.83 -0.99 -3.85
N PRO A 47 -9.57 -0.36 -2.68
CA PRO A 47 -8.22 -0.17 -2.20
C PRO A 47 -7.46 -1.50 -2.11
N VAL A 48 -6.30 -1.56 -2.75
CA VAL A 48 -5.42 -2.73 -2.70
C VAL A 48 -4.91 -2.89 -1.28
N PHE A 49 -5.25 -4.01 -0.64
CA PHE A 49 -4.65 -4.39 0.64
C PHE A 49 -3.16 -4.67 0.41
N LEU A 50 -2.30 -3.77 0.86
CA LEU A 50 -0.86 -3.97 0.80
C LEU A 50 -0.50 -5.10 1.76
N GLN A 51 -0.18 -6.27 1.21
CA GLN A 51 0.39 -7.35 1.99
C GLN A 51 1.82 -6.98 2.44
N PRO A 52 2.32 -7.57 3.55
CA PRO A 52 3.72 -7.45 3.91
C PRO A 52 4.60 -7.81 2.71
N LEU A 53 5.71 -7.08 2.51
CA LEU A 53 6.62 -7.36 1.41
C LEU A 53 7.09 -8.82 1.47
N PRO A 54 7.07 -9.55 0.33
CA PRO A 54 7.61 -10.90 0.25
C PRO A 54 9.10 -10.92 0.63
N ARG A 55 9.53 -12.00 1.28
CA ARG A 55 10.90 -12.13 1.82
C ARG A 55 11.97 -12.09 0.73
N GLU A 56 11.64 -12.46 -0.51
CA GLU A 56 12.54 -12.38 -1.66
C GLU A 56 13.07 -10.94 -1.90
N PHE A 57 12.31 -9.91 -1.54
CA PHE A 57 12.71 -8.52 -1.70
C PHE A 57 13.55 -7.98 -0.53
N ASN A 58 13.76 -8.74 0.55
CA ASN A 58 14.51 -8.27 1.73
C ASN A 58 15.94 -7.87 1.39
N SER A 59 16.60 -8.62 0.48
CA SER A 59 17.95 -8.29 0.00
C SER A 59 17.97 -6.95 -0.74
N LEU A 60 17.03 -6.76 -1.67
CA LEU A 60 16.87 -5.52 -2.43
C LEU A 60 16.57 -4.34 -1.50
N VAL A 61 15.65 -4.50 -0.55
CA VAL A 61 15.33 -3.47 0.46
C VAL A 61 16.55 -3.09 1.29
N LYS A 62 17.39 -4.06 1.66
CA LYS A 62 18.63 -3.80 2.39
C LYS A 62 19.62 -2.97 1.54
N LYS A 63 19.78 -3.29 0.26
CA LYS A 63 20.64 -2.54 -0.67
C LYS A 63 20.13 -1.11 -0.88
N MET A 64 18.83 -0.93 -1.05
CA MET A 64 18.20 0.40 -1.13
C MET A 64 18.48 1.24 0.12
N LYS A 65 18.31 0.66 1.32
CA LYS A 65 18.62 1.35 2.59
C LYS A 65 20.10 1.74 2.69
N GLN A 66 21.01 0.89 2.25
CA GLN A 66 22.44 1.22 2.22
C GLN A 66 22.74 2.38 1.26
N ALA A 67 22.12 2.40 0.08
CA ALA A 67 22.27 3.51 -0.85
C ALA A 67 21.72 4.83 -0.27
N ILE A 68 20.56 4.79 0.38
CA ILE A 68 19.98 5.95 1.06
C ILE A 68 20.91 6.46 2.17
N ASN A 69 21.52 5.58 2.97
CA ASN A 69 22.46 5.98 4.01
C ASN A 69 23.72 6.64 3.45
N ARG A 70 24.27 6.13 2.35
CA ARG A 70 25.43 6.77 1.69
C ARG A 70 25.12 8.18 1.19
N VAL A 71 23.93 8.38 0.64
CA VAL A 71 23.48 9.71 0.20
C VAL A 71 23.15 10.61 1.40
N SER A 72 22.62 10.04 2.49
CA SER A 72 22.42 10.75 3.75
C SER A 72 23.72 11.33 4.31
N GLU A 73 24.79 10.53 4.33
CA GLU A 73 26.12 10.98 4.75
C GLU A 73 26.70 12.06 3.83
N ARG A 74 26.54 11.89 2.50
CA ARG A 74 27.08 12.84 1.51
C ARG A 74 26.38 14.20 1.53
N GLU A 75 25.06 14.20 1.65
CA GLU A 75 24.23 15.42 1.57
C GLU A 75 23.98 16.04 2.96
N ASN A 76 24.45 15.38 4.02
CA ASN A 76 24.18 15.74 5.41
C ASN A 76 22.68 15.87 5.72
N LEU A 77 21.88 14.96 5.17
CA LEU A 77 20.43 14.91 5.32
C LEU A 77 20.02 13.63 6.04
N ALA A 78 18.98 13.68 6.88
CA ALA A 78 18.48 12.48 7.53
C ALA A 78 17.93 11.46 6.49
N PRO A 79 18.18 10.15 6.63
CA PRO A 79 17.72 9.13 5.68
C PRO A 79 16.21 9.17 5.41
N GLU A 80 15.42 9.45 6.43
CA GLU A 80 13.95 9.55 6.37
C GLU A 80 13.46 10.72 5.50
N ILE A 81 14.26 11.80 5.40
CA ILE A 81 13.96 12.95 4.54
C ILE A 81 14.19 12.60 3.07
N ILE A 82 15.21 11.77 2.83
CA ILE A 82 15.60 11.28 1.50
C ILE A 82 14.57 10.26 1.02
N ALA A 83 14.28 9.22 1.81
CA ALA A 83 13.28 8.21 1.51
C ALA A 83 12.78 7.53 2.79
N ARG A 84 11.45 7.46 2.97
CA ARG A 84 10.84 6.77 4.12
C ARG A 84 10.69 5.29 3.83
N LYS A 85 10.48 4.50 4.88
CA LYS A 85 10.16 3.06 4.77
C LYS A 85 9.01 2.80 3.78
N LYS A 86 7.92 3.60 3.86
CA LYS A 86 6.76 3.49 2.96
C LYS A 86 7.12 3.76 1.50
N ASP A 87 8.11 4.61 1.23
CA ASP A 87 8.52 4.94 -0.14
C ASP A 87 9.30 3.78 -0.78
N ILE A 88 10.16 3.12 0.00
CA ILE A 88 10.87 1.90 -0.40
C ILE A 88 9.86 0.77 -0.67
N GLU A 89 8.89 0.59 0.22
CA GLU A 89 7.83 -0.42 0.07
C GLU A 89 6.95 -0.13 -1.16
N ALA A 90 6.57 1.12 -1.37
CA ALA A 90 5.79 1.53 -2.54
C ALA A 90 6.53 1.22 -3.85
N LEU A 91 7.84 1.45 -3.89
CA LEU A 91 8.66 1.15 -5.07
C LEU A 91 8.66 -0.36 -5.38
N VAL A 92 8.86 -1.23 -4.39
CA VAL A 92 8.81 -2.69 -4.60
C VAL A 92 7.41 -3.14 -5.00
N ASN A 93 6.38 -2.58 -4.38
CA ASN A 93 4.99 -2.87 -4.72
C ASN A 93 4.64 -2.53 -6.18
N THR A 94 5.27 -1.53 -6.79
CA THR A 94 5.05 -1.27 -8.24
C THR A 94 5.40 -2.48 -9.10
N PHE A 95 6.49 -3.19 -8.77
CA PHE A 95 6.86 -4.41 -9.47
C PHE A 95 5.89 -5.57 -9.18
N ILE A 96 5.49 -5.74 -7.92
CA ILE A 96 4.55 -6.81 -7.53
C ILE A 96 3.20 -6.65 -8.25
N PHE A 97 2.67 -5.43 -8.35
CA PHE A 97 1.36 -5.18 -8.94
C PHE A 97 1.39 -4.94 -10.46
N GLN A 98 2.49 -4.43 -11.02
CA GLN A 98 2.56 -4.00 -12.43
C GLN A 98 3.62 -4.74 -13.25
N GLY A 99 4.41 -5.64 -12.64
CA GLY A 99 5.49 -6.38 -13.28
C GLY A 99 6.72 -5.55 -13.64
N ARG A 100 6.75 -4.25 -13.28
CA ARG A 100 7.86 -3.34 -13.56
C ARG A 100 8.09 -2.37 -12.41
N PHE A 101 9.36 -2.04 -12.13
CA PHE A 101 9.69 -1.03 -11.14
C PHE A 101 9.38 0.36 -11.70
N THR A 102 8.52 1.09 -11.00
CA THR A 102 8.16 2.47 -11.32
C THR A 102 8.40 3.34 -10.09
N LEU A 103 8.97 4.53 -10.29
CA LEU A 103 9.24 5.44 -9.19
C LEU A 103 7.91 5.99 -8.63
N PRO A 104 7.60 5.75 -7.35
CA PRO A 104 6.38 6.27 -6.73
C PRO A 104 6.43 7.80 -6.68
N LYS A 105 5.27 8.46 -6.70
CA LYS A 105 5.16 9.93 -6.71
C LYS A 105 5.96 10.60 -5.59
N SER A 106 6.08 9.95 -4.43
CA SER A 106 6.86 10.47 -3.28
C SER A 106 8.37 10.54 -3.52
N LEU A 107 8.91 9.72 -4.42
CA LEU A 107 10.32 9.71 -4.81
C LEU A 107 10.60 10.48 -6.10
N GLN A 108 9.59 11.14 -6.67
CA GLN A 108 9.75 12.02 -7.83
C GLN A 108 10.26 13.43 -7.43
N GLY A 109 10.51 14.28 -8.42
CA GLY A 109 11.04 15.63 -8.21
C GLY A 109 12.51 15.62 -7.79
N TRP A 110 12.90 16.44 -6.81
CA TRP A 110 14.29 16.54 -6.35
C TRP A 110 14.85 15.21 -5.83
N ARG A 111 14.00 14.36 -5.22
CA ARG A 111 14.39 13.02 -4.75
C ARG A 111 14.76 12.09 -5.89
N LYS A 112 14.17 12.28 -7.08
CA LYS A 112 14.50 11.47 -8.26
C LYS A 112 15.96 11.65 -8.64
N ALA A 113 16.39 12.91 -8.75
CA ALA A 113 17.76 13.27 -9.08
C ALA A 113 18.74 12.88 -7.96
N LEU A 114 18.29 12.95 -6.70
CA LEU A 114 19.14 12.64 -5.55
C LEU A 114 19.39 11.14 -5.36
N ILE A 115 18.33 10.33 -5.41
CA ILE A 115 18.38 8.90 -5.07
C ILE A 115 17.46 8.04 -5.94
N GLY A 116 16.36 8.58 -6.47
CA GLY A 116 15.33 7.80 -7.15
C GLY A 116 15.84 7.05 -8.38
N ASP A 117 16.69 7.66 -9.20
CA ASP A 117 17.30 6.99 -10.36
C ASP A 117 18.27 5.87 -9.92
N GLN A 118 19.00 6.08 -8.82
CA GLN A 118 19.88 5.05 -8.24
C GLN A 118 19.08 3.87 -7.67
N LEU A 119 17.94 4.13 -7.02
CA LEU A 119 17.06 3.06 -6.52
C LEU A 119 16.49 2.23 -7.67
N LEU A 120 16.01 2.89 -8.74
CA LEU A 120 15.54 2.18 -9.93
C LEU A 120 16.64 1.31 -10.55
N ALA A 121 17.87 1.82 -10.64
CA ALA A 121 18.99 1.05 -11.15
C ALA A 121 19.27 -0.19 -10.29
N LEU A 122 19.25 -0.07 -8.95
CA LEU A 122 19.40 -1.21 -8.04
C LEU A 122 18.29 -2.25 -8.23
N CYS A 123 17.05 -1.80 -8.47
CA CYS A 123 15.93 -2.71 -8.71
C CYS A 123 16.06 -3.49 -10.02
N HIS A 124 16.57 -2.87 -11.08
CA HIS A 124 16.84 -3.56 -12.35
C HIS A 124 18.02 -4.54 -12.26
N GLN A 125 19.00 -4.28 -11.40
CA GLN A 125 20.15 -5.18 -11.19
C GLN A 125 19.80 -6.42 -10.34
N GLU A 126 18.86 -6.25 -9.41
CA GLU A 126 18.49 -7.27 -8.42
C GLU A 126 17.09 -7.84 -8.71
N LEU A 127 16.69 -7.90 -9.98
CA LEU A 127 15.49 -8.65 -10.37
C LEU A 127 15.61 -10.04 -9.76
N PRO A 128 14.79 -10.42 -8.77
CA PRO A 128 14.79 -11.78 -8.30
C PRO A 128 14.37 -12.61 -9.49
N SER A 129 15.30 -13.36 -10.10
CA SER A 129 14.96 -14.30 -11.16
C SER A 129 13.82 -15.14 -10.61
N CYS A 130 12.63 -14.99 -11.21
CA CYS A 130 11.50 -15.85 -10.95
C CYS A 130 12.00 -17.28 -11.16
N LYS A 131 12.37 -17.97 -10.07
CA LYS A 131 12.58 -19.40 -10.14
C LYS A 131 11.19 -19.98 -10.32
N ASN A 132 10.95 -20.46 -11.54
CA ASN A 132 9.85 -21.34 -11.91
C ASN A 132 9.66 -22.44 -10.87
#